data_AF-A0A423VPL3-F1
#
_entry.id   AF-A0A423VPL3-F1
#
_cell.length_a   1.000
_cell.length_b   1.000
_cell.length_c   1.000
_cell.angle_alpha   90.00
_cell.angle_beta   90.00
_cell.angle_gamma   90.00
#
_symmetry.space_group_name_H-M   'P 1'
#
loop_
_entity.id
_entity.type
_entity.pdbx_description
1 polymer ?
#
loop_
_entity_poly.entity_id
_entity_poly.type
_entity_poly.pdbx_seq_one_letter_code
_entity_poly.pdbx_strand_id
1 'polypeptide(L)'
;MDDTNVKIAPAPWKCTANVYAVYFYSSPKSKNATDIPIVAYSPLEKESSFTSPEAGHFAGGVGSFMIVQYSDTPVGPYDELVIIPGAYTYRVQDKSGKWMEKKNPRATRTYVSQKHTCFNGRNNWNIPKHLARFEWKDLPNGAKQVKVFPFDTSTDQAEVSASSTPIFQASFNTIPYLPAFPMSTKWFENLGVNTALVQPPLPQGEPKEVAGTEQWCECPMSQYSSKTHIGWFDLRQRDDAGALTGLFENFWPGMKRWQLGLRMDDADLEIPEGEYWRAPEANP
;
A
#
# COMPACT_ATOMS: atom_id res chain seq x y z
N MET A 1 6.38 1.37 -31.04
CA MET A 1 5.26 0.42 -30.98
C MET A 1 4.99 0.25 -29.51
N ASP A 2 4.00 0.95 -28.97
CA ASP A 2 3.62 0.78 -27.56
C ASP A 2 3.16 -0.66 -27.39
N ASP A 3 3.90 -1.42 -26.60
CA ASP A 3 3.49 -2.76 -26.22
C ASP A 3 2.22 -2.62 -25.38
N THR A 4 1.06 -2.73 -26.02
CA THR A 4 -0.26 -2.59 -25.38
C THR A 4 -0.57 -3.76 -24.44
N ASN A 5 0.25 -4.81 -24.44
CA ASN A 5 -0.01 -6.00 -23.65
C ASN A 5 0.61 -5.91 -22.26
N VAL A 6 -0.19 -6.32 -21.28
CA VAL A 6 0.27 -6.52 -19.90
C VAL A 6 1.05 -7.85 -19.86
N LYS A 7 2.32 -7.81 -19.46
CA LYS A 7 3.06 -9.02 -19.07
C LYS A 7 2.39 -9.68 -17.87
N ILE A 8 1.83 -10.87 -18.10
CA ILE A 8 1.22 -11.69 -17.04
C ILE A 8 2.33 -12.40 -16.26
N ALA A 9 2.26 -12.34 -14.93
CA ALA A 9 3.19 -12.95 -14.01
C ALA A 9 2.44 -13.46 -12.77
N PRO A 10 2.05 -14.74 -12.74
CA PRO A 10 1.32 -15.32 -11.61
C PRO A 10 2.18 -15.34 -10.34
N ALA A 11 1.54 -15.47 -9.18
CA ALA A 11 2.20 -15.76 -7.92
C ALA A 11 2.87 -17.16 -7.95
N PRO A 12 3.84 -17.46 -7.07
CA PRO A 12 4.45 -16.59 -6.07
C PRO A 12 5.53 -15.67 -6.66
N TRP A 13 5.77 -14.52 -6.04
CA TRP A 13 6.87 -13.62 -6.39
C TRP A 13 7.93 -13.62 -5.30
N LYS A 14 9.19 -13.65 -5.74
CA LYS A 14 10.36 -13.32 -4.94
C LYS A 14 10.93 -12.04 -5.51
N CYS A 15 11.07 -11.03 -4.67
CA CYS A 15 11.48 -9.70 -5.10
C CYS A 15 12.62 -9.18 -4.24
N THR A 16 13.43 -8.29 -4.82
CA THR A 16 14.40 -7.49 -4.08
C THR A 16 14.02 -6.02 -4.16
N ALA A 17 14.07 -5.31 -3.03
CA ALA A 17 13.70 -3.90 -3.00
C ALA A 17 14.37 -3.10 -1.88
N ASN A 18 14.45 -1.78 -2.05
CA ASN A 18 14.61 -0.87 -0.91
C ASN A 18 13.23 -0.50 -0.37
N VAL A 19 12.98 -0.72 0.92
CA VAL A 19 11.69 -0.49 1.58
C VAL A 19 11.79 0.66 2.57
N TYR A 20 10.97 1.68 2.42
CA TYR A 20 10.85 2.82 3.33
C TYR A 20 9.49 2.73 4.00
N ALA A 21 9.43 2.53 5.32
CA ALA A 21 8.18 2.30 6.04
C ALA A 21 8.01 3.22 7.24
N VAL A 22 6.83 3.84 7.34
CA VAL A 22 6.35 4.50 8.55
C VAL A 22 5.22 3.66 9.12
N TYR A 23 5.31 3.34 10.41
CA TYR A 23 4.27 2.64 11.16
C TYR A 23 3.57 3.60 12.11
N PHE A 24 2.28 3.44 12.28
CA PHE A 24 1.47 4.28 13.16
C PHE A 24 0.30 3.48 13.74
N TYR A 25 -0.28 3.98 14.82
CA TYR A 25 -1.47 3.39 15.40
C TYR A 25 -2.71 4.18 14.97
N SER A 26 -3.70 3.48 14.43
CA SER A 26 -4.99 4.04 14.09
C SER A 26 -6.09 3.47 14.98
N SER A 27 -7.10 4.28 15.27
CA SER A 27 -8.25 3.85 16.07
C SER A 27 -9.54 4.34 15.42
N PRO A 28 -10.58 3.51 15.30
CA PRO A 28 -11.89 3.94 14.80
C PRO A 28 -12.56 4.96 15.72
N LYS A 29 -12.09 5.10 16.97
CA LYS A 29 -12.56 6.11 17.94
C LYS A 29 -11.72 7.39 17.95
N SER A 30 -10.68 7.48 17.10
CA SER A 30 -9.86 8.67 17.00
C SER A 30 -10.64 9.82 16.39
N LYS A 31 -10.35 11.05 16.82
CA LYS A 31 -10.91 12.27 16.23
C LYS A 31 -10.64 12.42 14.72
N ASN A 32 -9.57 11.80 14.22
CA ASN A 32 -9.20 11.85 12.79
C ASN A 32 -9.72 10.62 12.00
N ALA A 33 -10.47 9.71 12.64
CA ALA A 33 -10.91 8.47 12.00
C ALA A 33 -11.85 8.72 10.80
N THR A 34 -12.66 9.79 10.87
CA THR A 34 -13.56 10.22 9.79
C THR A 34 -12.81 10.72 8.55
N ASP A 35 -11.56 11.15 8.71
CA ASP A 35 -10.75 11.72 7.63
C ASP A 35 -9.88 10.65 6.95
N ILE A 36 -9.69 9.49 7.58
CA ILE A 36 -8.91 8.37 7.02
C ILE A 36 -9.40 8.00 5.61
N PRO A 37 -10.71 7.81 5.35
CA PRO A 37 -11.19 7.44 4.02
C PRO A 37 -10.86 8.45 2.91
N ILE A 38 -10.57 9.71 3.25
CA ILE A 38 -10.27 10.76 2.26
C ILE A 38 -8.94 10.47 1.54
N VAL A 39 -7.93 9.97 2.26
CA VAL A 39 -6.62 9.61 1.68
C VAL A 39 -6.49 8.11 1.39
N ALA A 40 -7.18 7.28 2.19
CA ALA A 40 -6.96 5.84 2.22
C ALA A 40 -7.52 5.08 1.02
N TYR A 41 -8.41 5.66 0.21
CA TYR A 41 -9.02 4.99 -0.95
C TYR A 41 -8.86 5.84 -2.22
N SER A 42 -8.72 5.17 -3.37
CA SER A 42 -8.94 5.82 -4.67
C SER A 42 -10.43 6.16 -4.84
N PRO A 43 -10.80 7.04 -5.79
CA PRO A 43 -12.20 7.24 -6.17
C PRO A 43 -12.91 5.91 -6.54
N LEU A 44 -12.26 5.06 -7.35
CA LEU A 44 -12.82 3.79 -7.81
C LEU A 44 -13.20 2.86 -6.66
N GLU A 45 -12.27 2.59 -5.74
CA GLU A 45 -12.57 1.68 -4.62
C GLU A 45 -13.57 2.31 -3.64
N LYS A 46 -13.49 3.63 -3.41
CA LYS A 46 -14.38 4.36 -2.50
C LYS A 46 -15.85 4.33 -2.93
N GLU A 47 -16.11 4.27 -4.23
CA GLU A 47 -17.47 4.28 -4.80
C GLU A 47 -17.99 2.87 -5.11
N SER A 48 -17.28 1.83 -4.65
CA SER A 48 -17.55 0.42 -4.96
C SER A 48 -17.90 -0.43 -3.74
N SER A 49 -18.15 -1.73 -3.97
CA SER A 49 -18.30 -2.73 -2.92
C SER A 49 -17.06 -2.87 -2.02
N PHE A 50 -15.89 -2.39 -2.43
CA PHE A 50 -14.65 -2.45 -1.64
C PHE A 50 -14.77 -1.75 -0.28
N THR A 51 -15.65 -0.75 -0.17
CA THR A 51 -15.94 -0.02 1.08
C THR A 51 -17.32 -0.31 1.67
N SER A 52 -18.03 -1.31 1.15
CA SER A 52 -19.35 -1.66 1.68
C SER A 52 -19.27 -2.34 3.05
N PRO A 53 -20.36 -2.37 3.84
CA PRO A 53 -20.40 -3.11 5.10
C PRO A 53 -20.05 -4.60 4.95
N GLU A 54 -20.36 -5.20 3.80
CA GLU A 54 -20.05 -6.60 3.47
C GLU A 54 -18.55 -6.83 3.26
N ALA A 55 -17.84 -5.81 2.78
CA ALA A 55 -16.38 -5.79 2.74
C ALA A 55 -15.75 -5.56 4.13
N GLY A 56 -16.55 -5.42 5.19
CA GLY A 56 -16.09 -5.31 6.57
C GLY A 56 -15.68 -3.92 7.00
N HIS A 57 -15.50 -3.75 8.32
CA HIS A 57 -15.38 -2.45 8.95
C HIS A 57 -13.96 -2.17 9.41
N PHE A 58 -13.55 -0.90 9.39
CA PHE A 58 -12.26 -0.48 9.92
C PHE A 58 -12.17 -0.75 11.43
N ALA A 59 -11.24 -1.62 11.81
CA ALA A 59 -11.02 -2.04 13.19
C ALA A 59 -9.84 -1.31 13.87
N GLY A 60 -9.07 -0.52 13.13
CA GLY A 60 -7.88 0.16 13.63
C GLY A 60 -6.70 -0.77 13.86
N GLY A 61 -5.82 -0.44 14.80
CA GLY A 61 -4.58 -1.18 15.06
C GLY A 61 -3.36 -0.54 14.40
N VAL A 62 -2.31 -1.32 14.22
CA VAL A 62 -1.08 -0.87 13.55
C VAL A 62 -1.35 -0.72 12.06
N GLY A 63 -1.22 0.49 11.56
CA GLY A 63 -1.18 0.83 10.15
C GLY A 63 0.22 1.19 9.70
N SER A 64 0.41 1.31 8.39
CA SER A 64 1.63 1.77 7.77
C SER A 64 1.35 2.45 6.43
N PHE A 65 2.31 3.26 5.99
CA PHE A 65 2.50 3.47 4.57
C PHE A 65 3.95 3.14 4.24
N MET A 66 4.14 2.53 3.08
CA MET A 66 5.46 2.09 2.63
C MET A 66 5.72 2.59 1.22
N ILE A 67 6.94 3.05 0.99
CA ILE A 67 7.48 3.35 -0.34
C ILE A 67 8.51 2.28 -0.64
N VAL A 68 8.34 1.58 -1.76
CA VAL A 68 9.16 0.43 -2.12
C VAL A 68 9.75 0.66 -3.49
N GLN A 69 11.07 0.57 -3.60
CA GLN A 69 11.79 0.60 -4.87
C GLN A 69 12.24 -0.82 -5.20
N TYR A 70 11.43 -1.54 -5.97
CA TYR A 70 11.75 -2.88 -6.41
C TYR A 70 12.82 -2.84 -7.50
N SER A 71 13.93 -3.52 -7.26
CA SER A 71 15.04 -3.67 -8.21
C SER A 71 14.92 -4.95 -9.04
N ASP A 72 14.33 -6.00 -8.47
CA ASP A 72 14.12 -7.29 -9.15
C ASP A 72 12.73 -7.85 -8.84
N THR A 73 11.95 -8.10 -9.89
CA THR A 73 10.62 -8.74 -9.85
C THR A 73 10.36 -9.50 -11.15
N PRO A 74 9.39 -10.42 -11.20
CA PRO A 74 9.00 -11.11 -12.43
C PRO A 74 8.57 -10.18 -13.59
N VAL A 75 8.21 -8.93 -13.29
CA VAL A 75 7.78 -7.92 -14.27
C VAL A 75 8.78 -6.75 -14.40
N GLY A 76 10.02 -6.91 -13.91
CA GLY A 76 11.04 -5.87 -13.92
C GLY A 76 10.93 -4.88 -12.76
N PRO A 77 11.84 -3.90 -12.67
CA PRO A 77 11.89 -2.95 -11.58
C PRO A 77 10.69 -1.98 -11.60
N TYR A 78 10.23 -1.57 -10.43
CA TYR A 78 9.18 -0.56 -10.27
C TYR A 78 9.16 0.07 -8.88
N ASP A 79 8.46 1.18 -8.75
CA ASP A 79 8.21 1.87 -7.48
C ASP A 79 6.77 1.63 -7.02
N GLU A 80 6.57 1.53 -5.72
CA GLU A 80 5.27 1.34 -5.10
C GLU A 80 5.10 2.24 -3.89
N LEU A 81 3.92 2.87 -3.76
CA LEU A 81 3.43 3.45 -2.51
C LEU A 81 2.23 2.63 -2.07
N VAL A 82 2.29 2.01 -0.90
CA VAL A 82 1.16 1.26 -0.33
C VAL A 82 0.68 1.92 0.95
N ILE A 83 -0.63 2.06 1.09
CA ILE A 83 -1.30 2.63 2.27
C ILE A 83 -2.11 1.52 2.95
N ILE A 84 -1.77 1.25 4.22
CA ILE A 84 -2.43 0.29 5.10
C ILE A 84 -2.91 1.06 6.33
N PRO A 85 -4.18 1.50 6.39
CA PRO A 85 -4.69 2.30 7.52
C PRO A 85 -4.65 1.57 8.86
N GLY A 86 -4.73 0.24 8.81
CA GLY A 86 -4.83 -0.67 9.94
C GLY A 86 -5.60 -1.92 9.55
N ALA A 87 -6.17 -2.60 10.55
CA ALA A 87 -6.96 -3.80 10.35
C ALA A 87 -8.42 -3.50 9.98
N TYR A 88 -9.02 -4.42 9.24
CA TYR A 88 -10.44 -4.45 8.91
C TYR A 88 -11.03 -5.79 9.30
N THR A 89 -12.31 -5.81 9.66
CA THR A 89 -13.02 -7.07 9.87
C THR A 89 -13.27 -7.79 8.54
N TYR A 90 -13.36 -9.10 8.58
CA TYR A 90 -13.77 -9.94 7.45
C TYR A 90 -14.38 -11.24 7.96
N ARG A 91 -15.21 -11.88 7.13
CA ARG A 91 -15.81 -13.17 7.44
C ARG A 91 -15.15 -14.28 6.64
N VAL A 92 -14.83 -15.37 7.33
CA VAL A 92 -14.25 -16.58 6.75
C VAL A 92 -14.83 -17.81 7.45
N GLN A 93 -14.85 -18.95 6.77
CA GLN A 93 -15.22 -20.22 7.40
C GLN A 93 -14.01 -20.81 8.12
N ASP A 94 -14.24 -21.33 9.32
CA ASP A 94 -13.25 -22.19 9.98
C ASP A 94 -13.24 -23.61 9.37
N LYS A 95 -12.36 -24.48 9.90
CA LYS A 95 -12.24 -25.87 9.44
C LYS A 95 -13.52 -26.70 9.59
N SER A 96 -14.48 -26.25 10.40
CA SER A 96 -15.79 -26.88 10.61
C SER A 96 -16.88 -26.32 9.68
N GLY A 97 -16.55 -25.36 8.81
CA GLY A 97 -17.50 -24.67 7.93
C GLY A 97 -18.29 -23.56 8.63
N LYS A 98 -17.97 -23.25 9.89
CA LYS A 98 -18.67 -22.20 10.64
C LYS A 98 -18.11 -20.84 10.26
N TRP A 99 -18.99 -19.91 9.89
CA TRP A 99 -18.61 -18.53 9.66
C TRP A 99 -18.16 -17.86 10.96
N MET A 100 -16.97 -17.28 10.91
CA MET A 100 -16.42 -16.46 11.99
C MET A 100 -15.95 -15.11 11.45
N GLU A 101 -15.98 -14.10 12.31
CA GLU A 101 -15.38 -12.81 12.02
C GLU A 101 -13.92 -12.80 12.51
N LYS A 102 -13.02 -12.31 11.67
CA LYS A 102 -11.60 -12.09 11.97
C LYS A 102 -11.23 -10.66 11.62
N LYS A 103 -10.01 -10.25 11.96
CA LYS A 103 -9.46 -8.94 11.61
C LYS A 103 -8.02 -9.06 11.15
N ASN A 104 -7.69 -8.42 10.03
CA ASN A 104 -6.36 -8.41 9.45
C ASN A 104 -6.08 -7.04 8.81
N PRO A 105 -4.80 -6.64 8.68
CA PRO A 105 -4.43 -5.46 7.92
C PRO A 105 -4.99 -5.49 6.48
N ARG A 106 -5.34 -4.31 5.96
CA ARG A 106 -5.82 -4.14 4.58
C ARG A 106 -5.05 -3.03 3.90
N ALA A 107 -4.46 -3.29 2.73
CA ALA A 107 -3.97 -2.20 1.87
C ALA A 107 -5.17 -1.61 1.13
N THR A 108 -5.48 -0.35 1.38
CA THR A 108 -6.70 0.29 0.88
C THR A 108 -6.46 1.18 -0.34
N ARG A 109 -5.21 1.58 -0.55
CA ARG A 109 -4.77 2.30 -1.76
C ARG A 109 -3.31 2.01 -2.02
N THR A 110 -2.99 1.67 -3.25
CA THR A 110 -1.61 1.42 -3.69
C THR A 110 -1.37 2.11 -5.02
N TYR A 111 -0.21 2.73 -5.17
CA TYR A 111 0.25 3.30 -6.42
C TYR A 111 1.50 2.61 -6.91
N VAL A 112 1.61 2.39 -8.22
CA VAL A 112 2.76 1.74 -8.84
C VAL A 112 3.20 2.45 -10.11
N SER A 113 4.51 2.39 -10.40
CA SER A 113 5.09 3.08 -11.57
C SER A 113 4.93 2.35 -12.90
N GLN A 114 4.35 1.14 -12.92
CA GLN A 114 4.13 0.39 -14.15
C GLN A 114 2.84 -0.43 -14.19
N LYS A 115 2.27 -0.59 -15.39
CA LYS A 115 1.01 -1.31 -15.63
C LYS A 115 1.08 -2.81 -15.35
N HIS A 116 2.24 -3.43 -15.52
CA HIS A 116 2.40 -4.88 -15.32
C HIS A 116 2.13 -5.26 -13.86
N THR A 117 2.74 -4.57 -12.90
CA THR A 117 2.47 -4.82 -11.48
C THR A 117 1.09 -4.33 -11.05
N CYS A 118 0.53 -3.30 -11.70
CA CYS A 118 -0.85 -2.87 -11.46
C CYS A 118 -1.82 -4.04 -11.69
N PHE A 119 -1.81 -4.61 -12.89
CA PHE A 119 -2.65 -5.74 -13.24
C PHE A 119 -2.39 -6.97 -12.37
N ASN A 120 -1.13 -7.44 -12.32
CA ASN A 120 -0.82 -8.67 -11.60
C ASN A 120 -1.08 -8.53 -10.09
N GLY A 121 -0.85 -7.36 -9.51
CA GLY A 121 -1.07 -7.11 -8.09
C GLY A 121 -2.56 -7.13 -7.71
N ARG A 122 -3.41 -6.58 -8.57
CA ARG A 122 -4.87 -6.65 -8.42
C ARG A 122 -5.35 -8.09 -8.60
N ASN A 123 -4.93 -8.75 -9.69
CA ASN A 123 -5.39 -10.09 -10.04
C ASN A 123 -4.93 -11.18 -9.07
N ASN A 124 -3.67 -11.15 -8.61
CA ASN A 124 -3.10 -12.22 -7.79
C ASN A 124 -3.35 -12.06 -6.28
N TRP A 125 -3.67 -10.84 -5.80
CA TRP A 125 -3.74 -10.59 -4.35
C TRP A 125 -4.81 -9.59 -3.92
N ASN A 126 -5.68 -9.15 -4.84
CA ASN A 126 -6.67 -8.09 -4.60
C ASN A 126 -6.08 -6.81 -3.99
N ILE A 127 -4.83 -6.47 -4.29
CA ILE A 127 -4.25 -5.20 -3.81
C ILE A 127 -4.78 -4.09 -4.73
N PRO A 128 -5.43 -3.03 -4.22
CA PRO A 128 -6.04 -1.96 -5.02
C PRO A 128 -4.96 -1.03 -5.60
N LYS A 129 -4.26 -1.53 -6.63
CA LYS A 129 -3.19 -0.80 -7.31
C LYS A 129 -3.76 0.12 -8.38
N HIS A 130 -3.14 1.28 -8.52
CA HIS A 130 -3.38 2.31 -9.52
C HIS A 130 -2.05 2.82 -10.06
N LEU A 131 -2.05 3.41 -11.26
CA LEU A 131 -0.83 3.97 -11.82
C LEU A 131 -0.47 5.31 -11.18
N ALA A 132 0.82 5.50 -10.94
CA ALA A 132 1.38 6.80 -10.59
C ALA A 132 2.78 6.98 -11.16
N ARG A 133 3.16 8.22 -11.37
CA ARG A 133 4.54 8.59 -11.70
C ARG A 133 5.28 8.91 -10.40
N PHE A 134 6.46 8.33 -10.25
CA PHE A 134 7.33 8.54 -9.10
C PHE A 134 8.50 9.44 -9.50
N GLU A 135 8.78 10.45 -8.70
CA GLU A 135 9.97 11.29 -8.86
C GLU A 135 10.85 11.17 -7.62
N TRP A 136 12.07 10.69 -7.82
CA TRP A 136 13.08 10.57 -6.78
C TRP A 136 14.10 11.69 -6.89
N LYS A 137 14.52 12.22 -5.74
CA LYS A 137 15.56 13.23 -5.64
C LYS A 137 16.51 12.89 -4.49
N ASP A 138 17.80 12.80 -4.81
CA ASP A 138 18.83 12.74 -3.80
C ASP A 138 19.00 14.12 -3.14
N LEU A 139 19.07 14.12 -1.82
CA LEU A 139 19.26 15.30 -0.98
C LEU A 139 20.62 15.24 -0.29
N PRO A 140 21.12 16.37 0.25
CA PRO A 140 22.35 16.37 1.05
C PRO A 140 22.30 15.36 2.20
N ASN A 141 23.49 14.90 2.63
CA ASN A 141 23.67 13.95 3.75
C ASN A 141 23.06 12.57 3.51
N GLY A 142 22.87 12.16 2.25
CA GLY A 142 22.34 10.83 1.90
C GLY A 142 20.85 10.68 2.12
N ALA A 143 20.13 11.77 2.39
CA ALA A 143 18.68 11.78 2.43
C ALA A 143 18.10 11.59 1.02
N LYS A 144 16.93 10.96 0.92
CA LYS A 144 16.20 10.77 -0.33
C LYS A 144 14.80 11.34 -0.21
N GLN A 145 14.33 12.02 -1.25
CA GLN A 145 12.96 12.50 -1.39
C GLN A 145 12.25 11.74 -2.50
N VAL A 146 10.96 11.48 -2.30
CA VAL A 146 10.05 10.94 -3.31
C VAL A 146 8.81 11.82 -3.41
N LYS A 147 8.29 11.98 -4.63
CA LYS A 147 6.97 12.53 -4.92
C LYS A 147 6.19 11.54 -5.79
N VAL A 148 4.90 11.38 -5.51
CA VAL A 148 4.01 10.43 -6.20
C VAL A 148 2.85 11.17 -6.84
N PHE A 149 2.76 11.05 -8.16
CA PHE A 149 1.79 11.76 -9.00
C PHE A 149 0.78 10.75 -9.57
N PRO A 150 -0.43 10.68 -9.02
CA PRO A 150 -1.43 9.69 -9.41
C PRO A 150 -2.01 9.93 -10.80
N PHE A 151 -2.48 8.88 -11.47
CA PHE A 151 -3.19 8.98 -12.75
C PHE A 151 -4.72 9.05 -12.52
N ASP A 152 -5.22 8.43 -11.44
CA ASP A 152 -6.64 8.29 -11.03
C ASP A 152 -7.27 9.54 -10.40
N THR A 153 -6.50 10.62 -10.19
CA THR A 153 -7.02 11.87 -9.61
C THR A 153 -6.95 13.06 -10.56
N SER A 154 -6.58 12.84 -11.82
CA SER A 154 -6.64 13.89 -12.83
C SER A 154 -8.09 14.09 -13.31
N THR A 155 -8.37 15.17 -14.04
CA THR A 155 -9.69 15.34 -14.69
C THR A 155 -9.87 14.40 -15.89
N ASP A 156 -8.84 13.66 -16.27
CA ASP A 156 -8.87 12.68 -17.35
C ASP A 156 -9.38 11.34 -16.83
N GLN A 157 -10.64 11.02 -17.18
CA GLN A 157 -11.27 9.75 -16.81
C GLN A 157 -10.61 8.53 -17.45
N ALA A 158 -9.80 8.71 -18.51
CA ALA A 158 -9.07 7.63 -19.15
C ALA A 158 -7.73 7.33 -18.47
N GLU A 159 -7.36 8.09 -17.42
CA GLU A 159 -6.13 7.94 -16.65
C GLU A 159 -4.89 7.80 -17.55
N VAL A 160 -4.80 8.60 -18.61
CA VAL A 160 -3.71 8.46 -19.60
C VAL A 160 -2.44 9.17 -19.13
N SER A 161 -2.58 10.12 -18.21
CA SER A 161 -1.47 10.94 -17.73
C SER A 161 -1.50 11.18 -16.22
N ALA A 162 -0.31 11.33 -15.65
CA ALA A 162 -0.15 11.68 -14.24
C ALA A 162 -0.66 13.09 -13.96
N SER A 163 -1.26 13.27 -12.78
CA SER A 163 -1.55 14.58 -12.20
C SER A 163 -0.30 15.48 -12.16
N SER A 164 -0.50 16.78 -12.32
CA SER A 164 0.55 17.79 -12.11
C SER A 164 0.88 18.00 -10.63
N THR A 165 0.01 17.56 -9.72
CA THR A 165 0.13 17.75 -8.28
C THR A 165 0.35 16.40 -7.59
N PRO A 166 1.37 16.27 -6.72
CA PRO A 166 1.62 15.01 -6.04
C PRO A 166 0.57 14.76 -4.94
N ILE A 167 0.09 13.52 -4.84
CA ILE A 167 -0.77 13.09 -3.72
C ILE A 167 0.03 12.78 -2.46
N PHE A 168 1.30 12.41 -2.66
CA PHE A 168 2.24 12.08 -1.60
C PHE A 168 3.60 12.68 -1.92
N GLN A 169 4.25 13.21 -0.90
CA GLN A 169 5.68 13.45 -0.89
C GLN A 169 6.28 13.14 0.48
N ALA A 170 7.51 12.67 0.50
CA ALA A 170 8.26 12.53 1.74
C ALA A 170 9.76 12.58 1.48
N SER A 171 10.53 12.91 2.52
CA SER A 171 11.97 12.66 2.53
C SER A 171 12.36 11.80 3.72
N PHE A 172 13.30 10.89 3.51
CA PHE A 172 13.87 10.05 4.57
C PHE A 172 15.34 10.38 4.79
N ASN A 173 15.72 10.55 6.05
CA ASN A 173 17.12 10.68 6.46
C ASN A 173 17.43 9.72 7.61
N THR A 174 18.47 8.91 7.45
CA THR A 174 18.93 7.99 8.51
C THR A 174 19.43 8.76 9.73
N ILE A 175 19.19 8.24 10.92
CA ILE A 175 19.79 8.80 12.14
C ILE A 175 21.31 8.60 12.05
N PRO A 176 22.11 9.69 12.11
CA PRO A 176 23.57 9.57 12.04
C PRO A 176 24.13 8.66 13.13
N TYR A 177 25.14 7.87 12.77
CA TYR A 177 25.90 6.98 13.66
C TYR A 177 25.13 5.79 14.26
N LEU A 178 23.84 5.62 13.96
CA LEU A 178 23.11 4.43 14.36
C LEU A 178 23.43 3.28 13.38
N PRO A 179 23.99 2.14 13.84
CA PRO A 179 24.32 1.02 12.97
C PRO A 179 23.05 0.39 12.39
N ALA A 180 23.16 -0.17 11.18
CA ALA A 180 22.10 -0.98 10.60
C ALA A 180 21.95 -2.30 11.37
N PHE A 181 20.75 -2.89 11.32
CA PHE A 181 20.45 -4.16 11.98
C PHE A 181 19.63 -5.08 11.06
N PRO A 182 19.70 -6.41 11.26
CA PRO A 182 18.84 -7.33 10.55
C PRO A 182 17.40 -7.24 11.07
N MET A 183 16.42 -7.24 10.18
CA MET A 183 15.00 -7.22 10.52
C MET A 183 14.21 -8.14 9.59
N SER A 184 13.27 -8.90 10.14
CA SER A 184 12.29 -9.67 9.39
C SER A 184 10.89 -9.36 9.89
N THR A 185 9.92 -9.19 8.98
CA THR A 185 8.51 -9.02 9.39
C THR A 185 7.89 -10.29 9.97
N LYS A 186 8.46 -11.48 9.68
CA LYS A 186 8.01 -12.76 10.29
C LYS A 186 8.05 -12.74 11.82
N TRP A 187 8.88 -11.87 12.41
CA TRP A 187 8.92 -11.70 13.87
C TRP A 187 7.61 -11.14 14.44
N PHE A 188 6.83 -10.37 13.67
CA PHE A 188 5.56 -9.81 14.11
C PHE A 188 4.53 -10.92 14.31
N GLU A 189 4.53 -11.93 13.43
CA GLU A 189 3.68 -13.12 13.56
C GLU A 189 4.02 -13.90 14.84
N ASN A 190 5.31 -14.04 15.16
CA ASN A 190 5.76 -14.68 16.40
C ASN A 190 5.35 -13.90 17.66
N LEU A 191 5.08 -12.59 17.54
CA LEU A 191 4.53 -11.74 18.59
C LEU A 191 3.00 -11.68 18.57
N GLY A 192 2.34 -12.54 17.79
CA GLY A 192 0.88 -12.64 17.70
C GLY A 192 0.22 -11.57 16.83
N VAL A 193 1.00 -10.83 16.02
CA VAL A 193 0.49 -9.86 15.06
C VAL A 193 0.44 -10.52 13.68
N ASN A 194 -0.75 -10.93 13.23
CA ASN A 194 -0.93 -11.43 11.87
C ASN A 194 -0.75 -10.27 10.87
N THR A 195 0.33 -10.33 10.08
CA THR A 195 0.67 -9.34 9.07
C THR A 195 0.13 -9.66 7.68
N ALA A 196 -0.55 -10.80 7.50
CA ALA A 196 -1.18 -11.14 6.23
C ALA A 196 -2.23 -10.08 5.86
N LEU A 197 -2.14 -9.59 4.63
CA LEU A 197 -3.15 -8.69 4.10
C LEU A 197 -4.38 -9.49 3.73
N VAL A 198 -5.56 -9.02 4.15
CA VAL A 198 -6.83 -9.60 3.75
C VAL A 198 -7.65 -8.56 2.99
N GLN A 199 -7.94 -8.90 1.73
CA GLN A 199 -8.48 -8.00 0.74
C GLN A 199 -9.81 -8.50 0.19
N PRO A 200 -10.88 -7.67 0.22
CA PRO A 200 -12.13 -8.00 -0.45
C PRO A 200 -11.95 -7.97 -1.99
N PRO A 201 -12.94 -8.47 -2.75
CA PRO A 201 -12.94 -8.34 -4.20
C PRO A 201 -12.80 -6.88 -4.66
N LEU A 202 -12.09 -6.68 -5.77
CA LEU A 202 -11.84 -5.35 -6.33
C LEU A 202 -12.83 -5.01 -7.46
N PRO A 203 -13.27 -3.75 -7.57
CA PRO A 203 -13.95 -3.29 -8.78
C PRO A 203 -13.01 -3.31 -9.98
N GLN A 204 -13.59 -3.51 -11.17
CA GLN A 204 -12.92 -3.26 -12.44
C GLN A 204 -12.90 -1.74 -12.70
N GLY A 205 -11.74 -1.22 -13.10
CA GLY A 205 -11.58 0.16 -13.56
C GLY A 205 -11.23 0.23 -15.05
N GLU A 206 -11.09 1.46 -15.53
CA GLU A 206 -10.41 1.80 -16.78
C GLU A 206 -9.11 2.50 -16.36
N PRO A 207 -7.91 2.16 -16.89
CA PRO A 207 -7.59 1.27 -18.02
C PRO A 207 -7.53 -0.23 -17.66
N LYS A 208 -7.28 -1.09 -18.66
CA LYS A 208 -7.36 -2.57 -18.55
C LYS A 208 -6.49 -3.18 -17.46
N GLU A 209 -5.39 -2.54 -17.09
CA GLU A 209 -4.52 -2.96 -15.98
C GLU A 209 -5.18 -2.80 -14.61
N VAL A 210 -6.26 -2.01 -14.48
CA VAL A 210 -7.05 -1.85 -13.26
C VAL A 210 -8.07 -2.99 -13.16
N ALA A 211 -7.58 -4.23 -13.14
CA ALA A 211 -8.40 -5.43 -13.13
C ALA A 211 -9.30 -5.56 -11.89
N GLY A 212 -10.55 -5.98 -12.09
CA GLY A 212 -11.47 -6.36 -11.01
C GLY A 212 -11.33 -7.84 -10.63
N THR A 213 -11.86 -8.20 -9.47
CA THR A 213 -11.84 -9.58 -8.96
C THR A 213 -13.18 -9.94 -8.28
N GLU A 214 -13.43 -11.23 -8.06
CA GLU A 214 -14.72 -11.72 -7.53
C GLU A 214 -14.62 -12.40 -6.15
N GLN A 215 -13.42 -12.76 -5.71
CA GLN A 215 -13.18 -13.53 -4.50
C GLN A 215 -12.38 -12.68 -3.51
N TRP A 216 -12.51 -12.97 -2.21
CA TRP A 216 -11.58 -12.48 -1.21
C TRP A 216 -10.20 -13.11 -1.40
N CYS A 217 -9.17 -12.43 -0.93
CA CYS A 217 -7.80 -12.92 -0.93
C CYS A 217 -7.13 -12.65 0.42
N GLU A 218 -6.48 -13.67 0.99
CA GLU A 218 -5.49 -13.53 2.07
C GLU A 218 -4.09 -13.72 1.48
N CYS A 219 -3.18 -12.77 1.73
CA CYS A 219 -1.81 -12.82 1.24
C CYS A 219 -0.81 -12.65 2.41
N PRO A 220 -0.16 -13.74 2.86
CA PRO A 220 0.85 -13.71 3.91
C PRO A 220 2.22 -13.26 3.35
N MET A 221 2.39 -11.95 3.19
CA MET A 221 3.66 -11.38 2.73
C MET A 221 4.71 -11.37 3.82
N SER A 222 5.96 -11.60 3.44
CA SER A 222 7.09 -11.46 4.36
C SER A 222 8.24 -10.67 3.75
N GLN A 223 8.98 -9.97 4.61
CA GLN A 223 10.11 -9.14 4.23
C GLN A 223 11.28 -9.43 5.17
N TYR A 224 12.48 -9.41 4.62
CA TYR A 224 13.72 -9.52 5.38
C TYR A 224 14.78 -8.60 4.80
N SER A 225 15.56 -7.94 5.66
CA SER A 225 16.80 -7.31 5.24
C SER A 225 17.86 -7.48 6.32
N SER A 226 19.09 -7.70 5.90
CA SER A 226 20.26 -7.68 6.78
C SER A 226 20.71 -6.26 7.15
N LYS A 227 20.21 -5.23 6.43
CA LYS A 227 20.60 -3.83 6.54
C LYS A 227 19.37 -2.93 6.69
N THR A 228 18.81 -2.90 7.89
CA THR A 228 17.72 -1.99 8.24
C THR A 228 18.25 -0.78 9.01
N HIS A 229 17.86 0.42 8.58
CA HIS A 229 18.20 1.70 9.19
C HIS A 229 16.97 2.35 9.80
N ILE A 230 17.13 3.02 10.93
CA ILE A 230 16.11 3.92 11.49
C ILE A 230 16.41 5.34 11.03
N GLY A 231 15.37 6.10 10.69
CA GLY A 231 15.49 7.47 10.24
C GLY A 231 14.23 8.29 10.47
N TRP A 232 14.35 9.56 10.13
CA TRP A 232 13.27 10.53 10.16
C TRP A 232 12.65 10.70 8.78
N PHE A 233 11.34 10.55 8.71
CA PHE A 233 10.51 10.97 7.60
C PHE A 233 10.04 12.41 7.79
N ASP A 234 10.24 13.26 6.78
CA ASP A 234 9.50 14.51 6.61
C ASP A 234 8.27 14.23 5.75
N LEU A 235 7.09 14.37 6.31
CA LEU A 235 5.81 14.08 5.65
C LEU A 235 5.03 15.32 5.26
N ARG A 236 5.68 16.50 5.23
CA ARG A 236 5.03 17.76 4.84
C ARG A 236 4.52 17.70 3.40
N GLN A 237 3.26 18.07 3.16
CA GLN A 237 2.63 18.06 1.82
C GLN A 237 2.50 19.47 1.21
N ARG A 238 3.61 20.22 1.15
CA ARG A 238 3.65 21.56 0.55
C ARG A 238 4.70 21.66 -0.56
N ASP A 239 4.47 22.48 -1.56
CA ASP A 239 5.45 22.77 -2.60
C ASP A 239 6.58 23.69 -2.11
N ASP A 240 7.52 24.00 -3.00
CA ASP A 240 8.68 24.86 -2.72
C ASP A 240 8.26 26.32 -2.44
N ALA A 241 7.13 26.77 -2.99
CA ALA A 241 6.53 28.07 -2.69
C ALA A 241 5.77 28.07 -1.35
N GLY A 242 5.61 26.91 -0.73
CA GLY A 242 4.92 26.71 0.53
C GLY A 242 3.42 26.52 0.39
N ALA A 243 2.85 26.42 -0.81
CA ALA A 243 1.43 26.12 -1.01
C ALA A 243 1.13 24.65 -0.66
N LEU A 244 -0.08 24.40 -0.14
CA LEU A 244 -0.53 23.04 0.19
C LEU A 244 -0.82 22.27 -1.11
N THR A 245 -0.15 21.14 -1.33
CA THR A 245 -0.34 20.28 -2.50
C THR A 245 -1.09 18.99 -2.19
N GLY A 246 -0.99 18.51 -0.94
CA GLY A 246 -1.68 17.30 -0.51
C GLY A 246 -3.06 17.57 0.07
N LEU A 247 -3.73 16.49 0.44
CA LEU A 247 -5.06 16.53 1.08
C LEU A 247 -5.02 17.12 2.51
N PHE A 248 -3.86 17.07 3.15
CA PHE A 248 -3.62 17.49 4.53
C PHE A 248 -2.24 18.13 4.66
N GLU A 249 -1.99 18.90 5.73
CA GLU A 249 -0.68 19.52 6.01
C GLU A 249 0.49 18.52 6.00
N ASN A 250 0.25 17.34 6.56
CA ASN A 250 1.14 16.19 6.49
C ASN A 250 0.35 15.00 5.94
N PHE A 251 1.03 14.01 5.36
CA PHE A 251 0.38 12.98 4.55
C PHE A 251 -0.84 12.29 5.19
N TRP A 252 -0.74 11.89 6.46
CA TRP A 252 -1.79 11.12 7.14
C TRP A 252 -2.60 11.98 8.13
N PRO A 253 -3.94 11.82 8.23
CA PRO A 253 -4.78 12.60 9.13
C PRO A 253 -4.29 12.63 10.58
N GLY A 254 -4.04 13.84 11.06
CA GLY A 254 -3.56 14.10 12.43
C GLY A 254 -2.14 13.61 12.73
N MET A 255 -1.39 13.17 11.72
CA MET A 255 0.03 12.85 11.85
C MET A 255 0.87 14.13 11.86
N LYS A 256 1.93 14.14 12.68
CA LYS A 256 2.91 15.23 12.70
C LYS A 256 3.84 15.12 11.50
N ARG A 257 4.46 16.25 11.12
CA ARG A 257 5.44 16.34 10.02
C ARG A 257 6.55 15.30 10.12
N TRP A 258 7.19 15.21 11.27
CA TRP A 258 8.32 14.31 11.49
C TRP A 258 7.86 12.99 12.10
N GLN A 259 8.16 11.89 11.43
CA GLN A 259 7.89 10.54 11.93
C GLN A 259 9.15 9.69 11.94
N LEU A 260 9.32 8.86 12.96
CA LEU A 260 10.31 7.80 12.91
C LEU A 260 9.82 6.70 11.99
N GLY A 261 10.75 6.14 11.22
CA GLY A 261 10.47 4.98 10.40
C GLY A 261 11.73 4.23 10.04
N LEU A 262 11.57 3.27 9.14
CA LEU A 262 12.59 2.31 8.77
C LEU A 262 12.92 2.43 7.28
N ARG A 263 14.17 2.18 6.95
CA ARG A 263 14.63 1.88 5.59
C ARG A 263 15.31 0.52 5.60
N MET A 264 14.80 -0.43 4.83
CA MET A 264 15.40 -1.75 4.64
C MET A 264 16.10 -1.73 3.28
N ASP A 265 17.42 -1.89 3.28
CA ASP A 265 18.22 -1.90 2.05
C ASP A 265 18.30 -3.34 1.52
N ASP A 266 18.21 -3.50 0.20
CA ASP A 266 18.27 -4.80 -0.50
C ASP A 266 17.41 -5.89 0.19
N ALA A 267 16.18 -5.52 0.57
CA ALA A 267 15.27 -6.40 1.26
C ALA A 267 14.78 -7.51 0.33
N ASP A 268 14.72 -8.73 0.84
CA ASP A 268 14.05 -9.87 0.21
C ASP A 268 12.56 -9.84 0.59
N LEU A 269 11.70 -9.78 -0.41
CA LEU A 269 10.24 -9.85 -0.24
C LEU A 269 9.72 -11.15 -0.85
N GLU A 270 9.05 -11.95 -0.03
CA GLU A 270 8.32 -13.15 -0.47
C GLU A 270 6.83 -12.83 -0.50
N ILE A 271 6.24 -12.91 -1.69
CA ILE A 271 4.81 -12.70 -1.92
C ILE A 271 4.23 -14.03 -2.43
N PRO A 272 3.74 -14.90 -1.53
CA PRO A 272 3.26 -16.23 -1.90
C PRO A 272 1.95 -16.17 -2.68
N GLU A 273 1.46 -17.33 -3.12
CA GLU A 273 0.11 -17.46 -3.67
C GLU A 273 -0.93 -17.07 -2.61
N GLY A 274 -1.98 -16.37 -3.04
CA GLY A 274 -3.08 -15.96 -2.16
C GLY A 274 -4.02 -17.12 -1.84
N GLU A 275 -4.62 -17.09 -0.66
CA GLU A 275 -5.74 -17.97 -0.32
C GLU A 275 -7.06 -17.26 -0.65
N TYR A 276 -7.94 -17.92 -1.41
CA TYR A 276 -9.17 -17.31 -1.92
C TYR A 276 -10.44 -17.94 -1.38
N TRP A 277 -11.45 -17.12 -1.11
CA TRP A 277 -12.79 -17.58 -0.74
C TRP A 277 -13.86 -16.61 -1.23
N ARG A 278 -15.11 -17.08 -1.32
CA ARG A 278 -16.27 -16.22 -1.59
C ARG A 278 -16.96 -15.90 -0.26
N ALA A 279 -17.38 -14.65 -0.09
CA ALA A 279 -18.30 -14.30 1.00
C ALA A 279 -19.65 -15.00 0.76
N PRO A 280 -20.45 -15.27 1.82
CA PRO A 280 -21.79 -15.80 1.60
C PRO A 280 -22.58 -14.77 0.80
N GLU A 281 -23.33 -15.22 -0.21
CA GLU A 281 -24.34 -14.37 -0.84
C GLU A 281 -25.23 -13.83 0.27
N ALA A 282 -25.40 -12.51 0.32
CA ALA A 282 -26.43 -11.94 1.16
C ALA A 282 -27.75 -12.53 0.65
N ASN A 283 -28.43 -13.33 1.48
CA ASN A 283 -29.77 -13.81 1.12
C ASN A 283 -30.60 -12.58 0.70
N PRO A 284 -31.22 -12.61 -0.49
CA PRO A 284 -32.04 -11.50 -0.97
C PRO A 284 -33.23 -11.20 -0.03
#